data_AF-A0AAU7JCA4-F1
#
_entry.id   AF-A0AAU7JCA4-F1
#
_cell.length_a   1.000
_cell.length_b   1.000
_cell.length_c   1.000
_cell.angle_alpha   90.00
_cell.angle_beta   90.00
_cell.angle_gamma   90.00
#
_symmetry.space_group_name_H-M   'P 1'
#
loop_
_entity.id
_entity.type
_entity.pdbx_description
1 polymer ?
#
loop_
_entity_poly.entity_id
_entity_poly.type
_entity_poly.pdbx_seq_one_letter_code
_entity_poly.pdbx_strand_id
1 'polypeptide(L)' 'MVANGKRSLIADVSWDAEAGVWISECRDLPIFTEAETLDQLRTRVPLAAADYLADGDDTRTFDFDVSLNVRFGETVNVAA' A
#
# COMPACT_ATOMS: atom_id res chain seq x y z
N MET A 1 11.37 28.29 -4.00
CA MET A 1 10.23 27.81 -3.21
C MET A 1 9.63 26.61 -3.92
N VAL A 2 9.86 25.41 -3.40
CA VAL A 2 8.98 24.25 -3.58
C VAL A 2 9.23 23.42 -2.32
N ALA A 3 8.21 23.29 -1.48
CA ALA A 3 8.28 22.41 -0.32
C ALA A 3 8.59 21.01 -0.86
N ASN A 4 9.75 20.46 -0.50
CA ASN A 4 10.13 19.09 -0.80
C ASN A 4 9.31 18.18 0.15
N GLY A 5 7.99 18.16 -0.08
CA GLY A 5 7.06 17.39 0.71
C GLY A 5 7.22 15.94 0.33
N LYS A 6 7.96 15.17 1.16
CA LYS A 6 7.97 13.72 1.08
C LYS A 6 6.53 13.23 1.00
N ARG A 7 6.16 12.56 -0.09
CA ARG A 7 4.82 12.01 -0.23
C ARG A 7 4.86 10.65 0.45
N SER A 8 4.23 10.53 1.61
CA SER A 8 4.06 9.22 2.23
C SER A 8 2.93 8.50 1.50
N LEU A 9 3.17 7.25 1.13
CA LEU A 9 2.20 6.40 0.46
C LEU A 9 1.77 5.33 1.46
N ILE A 10 0.53 5.42 1.91
CA ILE A 10 -0.01 4.54 2.95
C ILE A 10 -0.88 3.48 2.30
N ALA A 11 -0.49 2.22 2.46
CA ALA A 11 -1.28 1.07 2.05
C ALA A 11 -1.85 0.36 3.28
N ASP A 12 -3.18 0.23 3.37
CA ASP A 12 -3.80 -0.70 4.31
C ASP A 12 -3.62 -2.11 3.75
N VAL A 13 -3.13 -3.02 4.59
CA VAL A 13 -2.82 -4.40 4.22
C VAL A 13 -3.66 -5.36 5.06
N SER A 14 -4.32 -6.30 4.39
CA SER A 14 -5.11 -7.36 5.03
C SER A 14 -4.78 -8.71 4.42
N TRP A 15 -4.96 -9.77 5.20
CA TRP A 15 -4.83 -11.14 4.72
C TRP A 15 -6.13 -11.59 4.07
N ASP A 16 -6.07 -12.05 2.83
CA ASP A 16 -7.13 -12.76 2.15
C ASP A 16 -6.94 -14.26 2.41
N ALA A 17 -7.82 -14.84 3.23
CA ALA A 17 -7.75 -16.25 3.61
C ALA A 17 -8.24 -17.20 2.51
N GLU A 18 -9.07 -16.72 1.58
CA GLU A 18 -9.61 -17.54 0.48
C GLU A 18 -8.56 -17.73 -0.61
N ALA A 19 -7.84 -16.66 -0.93
CA ALA A 19 -6.76 -16.66 -1.92
C ALA A 19 -5.39 -17.02 -1.32
N GLY A 20 -5.23 -16.94 0.00
CA GLY A 20 -3.95 -17.24 0.67
C GLY A 20 -2.87 -16.20 0.37
N VAL A 21 -3.27 -14.93 0.23
CA VAL A 21 -2.37 -13.82 -0.11
C VAL A 21 -2.64 -12.61 0.76
N TRP A 22 -1.63 -11.78 0.92
CA TRP A 22 -1.80 -10.42 1.44
C TRP A 22 -2.28 -9.52 0.32
N ILE A 23 -3.32 -8.74 0.60
CA ILE A 23 -3.84 -7.71 -0.28
C ILE A 23 -3.53 -6.33 0.29
N SER A 24 -3.30 -5.36 -0.57
CA SER A 24 -2.99 -3.98 -0.20
C SER A 24 -3.86 -3.00 -0.98
N GLU A 25 -4.44 -2.06 -0.25
CA GLU A 25 -5.22 -0.95 -0.78
C GLU A 25 -4.55 0.36 -0.38
N CYS A 26 -4.17 1.17 -1.36
CA CYS A 26 -3.56 2.47 -1.08
C CYS A 26 -4.62 3.54 -0.87
N ARG A 27 -4.42 4.37 0.17
CA ARG A 27 -5.35 5.48 0.47
C ARG A 27 -5.19 6.66 -0.48
N ASP A 28 -3.95 6.91 -0.87
CA ASP A 28 -3.56 8.11 -1.61
C ASP A 28 -3.65 7.92 -3.13
N LEU A 29 -3.55 6.68 -3.61
CA LEU A 29 -3.62 6.33 -5.03
C LEU A 29 -4.59 5.15 -5.21
N PRO A 30 -5.39 5.12 -6.29
CA PRO A 30 -6.29 4.01 -6.60
C PRO A 30 -5.51 2.82 -7.19
N ILE A 31 -4.54 2.33 -6.44
CA ILE A 31 -3.73 1.16 -6.78
C ILE A 31 -4.07 0.02 -5.82
N PHE A 32 -4.10 -1.18 -6.37
CA PHE A 32 -4.34 -2.41 -5.64
C PHE A 32 -3.25 -3.42 -5.99
N THR A 33 -2.68 -4.05 -4.96
CA THR A 33 -1.67 -5.09 -5.15
C THR A 33 -1.86 -6.24 -4.19
N GLU A 34 -1.53 -7.45 -4.65
CA GLU A 34 -1.55 -8.67 -3.85
C GLU A 34 -0.18 -9.37 -3.89
N ALA A 35 0.16 -10.11 -2.83
CA ALA A 35 1.31 -11.00 -2.80
C ALA A 35 1.23 -12.05 -1.69
N GLU A 36 1.92 -13.17 -1.85
CA GLU A 36 1.96 -14.26 -0.85
C GLU A 36 2.63 -13.85 0.47
N THR A 37 3.45 -12.79 0.47
CA THR A 37 4.18 -12.33 1.65
C THR A 37 4.20 -10.81 1.74
N LEU A 38 4.31 -10.28 2.96
CA LEU A 38 4.43 -8.84 3.21
C LEU A 38 5.67 -8.21 2.56
N ASP A 39 6.78 -8.95 2.46
CA ASP A 39 8.00 -8.46 1.82
C ASP A 39 7.83 -8.29 0.30
N GLN A 40 7.13 -9.24 -0.34
CA GLN A 40 6.73 -9.10 -1.73
C GLN A 40 5.79 -7.89 -1.92
N LEU A 41 4.82 -7.68 -1.03
CA LEU A 41 3.97 -6.48 -1.07
C LEU A 41 4.78 -5.19 -0.92
N ARG A 42 5.77 -5.16 -0.02
CA ARG A 42 6.66 -4.01 0.16
C ARG A 42 7.41 -3.63 -1.12
N THR A 43 7.69 -4.62 -1.97
CA THR A 43 8.30 -4.40 -3.28
C THR A 43 7.26 -4.03 -4.35
N ARG A 44 6.07 -4.65 -4.34
CA ARG A 44 5.04 -4.44 -5.37
C ARG A 44 4.31 -3.10 -5.25
N VAL A 45 3.99 -2.66 -4.05
CA VAL A 45 3.28 -1.38 -3.81
C VAL A 45 3.99 -0.17 -4.43
N PRO A 46 5.31 0.07 -4.22
CA PRO A 46 5.99 1.20 -4.86
C PRO A 46 6.06 1.08 -6.39
N LEU A 47 6.15 -0.14 -6.92
CA LEU A 47 6.17 -0.36 -8.36
C LEU A 47 4.80 -0.02 -8.99
N ALA A 48 3.71 -0.46 -8.37
CA ALA A 48 2.35 -0.12 -8.82
C ALA A 48 2.06 1.38 -8.71
N ALA A 49 2.56 2.04 -7.66
CA ALA A 49 2.47 3.48 -7.52
C ALA A 49 3.24 4.22 -8.62
N ALA A 50 4.46 3.76 -8.93
CA ALA A 50 5.27 4.35 -10.00
C ALA A 50 4.59 4.19 -11.37
N ASP A 51 4.04 3.01 -11.65
CA ASP A 51 3.33 2.72 -12.90
C ASP A 51 2.08 3.60 -13.06
N TYR A 52 1.26 3.70 -12.01
CA TYR A 52 0.07 4.56 -12.00
C TYR A 52 0.40 6.04 -12.25
N LEU A 53 1.50 6.53 -11.67
CA LEU A 53 1.91 7.93 -11.85
C LEU A 53 2.54 8.19 -13.22
N ALA A 54 3.23 7.20 -13.79
CA ALA A 54 3.81 7.29 -15.12
C ALA A 54 2.74 7.39 -16.21
N ASP A 55 1.58 6.73 -16.03
CA ASP A 55 0.45 6.80 -16.96
C ASP A 55 -0.22 8.19 -17.00
N GLY A 56 -0.06 9.00 -15.95
CA GLY A 56 -0.68 10.32 -15.80
C GLY A 56 0.01 11.50 -16.51
N ASP A 57 0.97 11.25 -17.40
CA ASP A 57 1.83 12.28 -18.04
C ASP A 57 2.62 13.15 -17.03
N ASP A 58 2.75 12.66 -15.78
CA ASP A 58 3.44 13.36 -14.70
C ASP A 58 4.93 13.00 -14.71
N THR A 59 5.71 13.76 -15.48
CA THR A 59 7.16 13.57 -15.64
C THR A 59 7.99 13.91 -14.40
N ARG A 60 7.37 14.18 -13.25
CA ARG A 60 8.06 14.51 -12.00
C ARG A 60 8.61 13.26 -11.34
N THR A 61 9.84 13.35 -10.83
CA THR A 61 10.37 12.34 -9.91
C THR A 61 9.75 12.56 -8.53
N PHE A 62 9.13 11.51 -7.98
CA PHE A 62 8.54 11.53 -6.65
C PHE A 62 9.34 10.61 -5.72
N ASP A 63 9.73 11.16 -4.57
CA ASP A 63 10.28 10.38 -3.46
C ASP A 63 9.11 9.95 -2.56
N PHE A 64 8.87 8.65 -2.47
CA PHE A 64 7.80 8.08 -1.65
C PHE A 64 8.35 7.37 -0.43
N ASP A 65 7.83 7.73 0.73
CA ASP A 65 7.96 6.92 1.94
C ASP A 65 6.79 5.92 1.98
N VAL A 66 7.06 4.64 1.74
CA VAL A 66 6.02 3.61 1.70
C VAL A 66 5.80 3.04 3.09
N SER A 67 4.59 3.19 3.60
CA SER A 67 4.14 2.64 4.88
C SER A 67 3.05 1.60 4.66
N LEU A 68 3.33 0.35 5.08
CA LEU A 68 2.35 -0.74 5.07
C LEU A 68 1.68 -0.84 6.44
N ASN A 69 0.39 -0.52 6.51
CA ASN A 69 -0.42 -0.66 7.70
C ASN A 69 -1.11 -2.02 7.70
N VAL A 70 -0.43 -3.01 8.27
CA VAL A 70 -0.98 -4.36 8.42
C VAL A 70 -2.02 -4.36 9.53
N ARG A 71 -3.25 -4.75 9.21
CA ARG A 71 -4.31 -4.93 10.20
C ARG A 71 -4.49 -6.41 10.52
N PHE A 72 -4.45 -6.70 11.81
CA PHE A 72 -4.87 -7.99 12.36
C PHE A 72 -6.21 -7.78 13.06
N GLY A 73 -7.22 -8.54 12.66
CA GLY A 73 -8.54 -8.52 13.30
C GLY A 73 -8.81 -9.88 13.91
N GLU A 74 -9.01 -9.93 15.23
CA GLU A 74 -9.57 -11.07 15.93
C GLU A 74 -10.87 -10.61 16.61
N THR A 75 -11.96 -11.35 16.40
CA THR A 75 -13.21 -11.10 17.12
C THR A 75 -13.10 -11.73 18.51
N VAL A 76 -13.00 -10.90 19.55
CA VAL A 76 -12.92 -11.35 20.95
C VAL A 76 -14.27 -11.13 21.64
N ASN A 77 -14.86 -12.19 22.21
CA ASN A 77 -16.03 -12.07 23.07
C ASN A 77 -15.59 -11.62 24.46
N VAL A 78 -15.97 -10.41 24.86
CA VAL A 78 -15.70 -9.88 26.20
C VAL A 78 -16.99 -9.96 27.02
N ALA A 79 -17.00 -10.77 28.07
CA ALA A 79 -18.08 -10.76 29.06
C ALA A 79 -17.93 -9.51 29.95
N ALA A 80 -19.05 -8.80 30.16
CA ALA A 80 -19.12 -7.63 31.03
C ALA A 80 -19.08 -7.99 32.51
#